data_AF-A0A166L2S0-F1
#
_entry.id   AF-A0A166L2S0-F1
#
_cell.length_a   1.000
_cell.length_b   1.000
_cell.length_c   1.000
_cell.angle_alpha   90.00
_cell.angle_beta   90.00
_cell.angle_gamma   90.00
#
_symmetry.space_group_name_H-M   'P 1'
#
loop_
_entity.id
_entity.type
_entity.pdbx_description
1 polymer ?
#
loop_
_entity_poly.entity_id
_entity_poly.type
_entity_poly.pdbx_seq_one_letter_code
_entity_poly.pdbx_strand_id
1 'polypeptide(L)'
;MAQHHVIVPLALPYGEVPDGFEYPAHPISEISATEAFNTGINNRDGEACIVCGSDLNVEHAHIIPQVETKVWEDLRTRGWIPRTAKSVAHEARNGLLLCPNHHRSFDGLNYYIRWDPELRKYIFVNHWQVLDVVVEMHHGKAVSLNPDDIRSPFRSIFLIHEARVRGRHPFMGDRPLSAPVNDQDWMHAPAILSPSSNRGPAGQLEEGGPSHPPPPQASGSSNQQGGSTQQGGSTQQGGPQLRYDVGRVEGPGWIMYTNPFADLPKLNNLVDSFRAAPNWKASVVEGGGWDGTAEENVARYLSSVKADPAG
;
A
#
# COMPACT_ATOMS: atom_id res chain seq x y z
N MET A 1 -13.84 59.65 -30.53
CA MET A 1 -12.85 59.64 -29.44
C MET A 1 -12.25 58.25 -29.38
N ALA A 2 -11.05 58.06 -29.96
CA ALA A 2 -10.39 56.76 -30.03
C ALA A 2 -9.41 56.64 -28.86
N GLN A 3 -9.60 55.62 -28.01
CA GLN A 3 -8.70 55.30 -26.91
C GLN A 3 -7.47 54.57 -27.47
N HIS A 4 -6.29 55.18 -27.33
CA HIS A 4 -5.01 54.53 -27.58
C HIS A 4 -4.69 53.60 -26.39
N HIS A 5 -4.74 52.28 -26.63
CA HIS A 5 -4.12 51.32 -25.72
C HIS A 5 -2.61 51.30 -25.96
N VAL A 6 -1.85 51.73 -24.95
CA VAL A 6 -0.39 51.56 -24.92
C VAL A 6 -0.12 50.12 -24.49
N ILE A 7 0.30 49.28 -25.44
CA ILE A 7 0.89 47.98 -25.15
C ILE A 7 2.34 48.25 -24.75
N VAL A 8 2.67 48.06 -23.48
CA VAL A 8 4.05 48.03 -23.01
C VAL A 8 4.53 46.58 -23.19
N PRO A 9 5.50 46.30 -24.09
CA PRO A 9 6.07 44.97 -24.19
C PRO A 9 6.99 44.78 -22.97
N LEU A 10 6.58 43.90 -22.05
CA LEU A 10 7.44 43.44 -20.98
C LEU A 10 8.42 42.42 -21.58
N ALA A 11 9.50 42.92 -22.18
CA ALA A 11 10.62 42.07 -22.57
C ALA A 11 11.35 41.64 -21.29
N LEU A 12 11.05 40.43 -20.81
CA LEU A 12 11.90 39.80 -19.80
C LEU A 12 13.20 39.35 -20.50
N PRO A 13 14.38 39.80 -20.05
CA PRO A 13 15.63 39.29 -20.57
C PRO A 13 15.73 37.79 -20.28
N TYR A 14 15.79 36.98 -21.33
CA TYR A 14 16.16 35.59 -21.24
C TYR A 14 17.59 35.51 -20.72
N GLY A 15 17.79 35.02 -19.49
CA GLY A 15 19.11 34.56 -19.05
C GLY A 15 19.47 34.77 -17.58
N GLU A 16 18.81 35.67 -16.84
CA GLU A 16 19.19 35.96 -15.46
C GLU A 16 17.99 35.97 -14.52
N VAL A 17 18.10 35.22 -13.42
CA VAL A 17 17.12 35.19 -12.34
C VAL A 17 17.19 36.56 -11.63
N PRO A 18 16.06 37.26 -11.41
CA PRO A 18 16.07 38.57 -10.76
C PRO A 18 16.78 38.54 -9.39
N ASP A 19 17.55 39.59 -9.08
CA ASP A 19 18.18 39.76 -7.76
C ASP A 19 17.15 39.55 -6.63
N GLY A 20 17.42 38.58 -5.75
CA GLY A 20 16.52 38.16 -4.66
C GLY A 20 15.67 36.91 -4.94
N PHE A 21 15.72 36.35 -6.16
CA PHE A 21 15.14 35.04 -6.53
C PHE A 21 16.18 33.92 -6.65
N GLU A 22 17.43 34.17 -6.22
CA GLU A 22 18.44 33.12 -6.09
C GLU A 22 17.88 32.02 -5.18
N TYR A 23 17.76 30.79 -5.70
CA TYR A 23 17.51 29.63 -4.85
C TYR A 23 18.73 29.51 -3.94
N PRO A 24 18.59 29.70 -2.61
CA PRO A 24 19.70 29.42 -1.73
C PRO A 24 20.06 27.95 -1.95
N ALA A 25 21.34 27.69 -2.19
CA ALA A 25 21.92 26.35 -2.28
C ALA A 25 21.89 25.68 -0.90
N HIS A 26 20.70 25.52 -0.34
CA HIS A 26 20.50 24.65 0.79
C HIS A 26 20.54 23.22 0.26
N PRO A 27 21.37 22.33 0.83
CA PRO A 27 21.17 20.91 0.60
C PRO A 27 19.71 20.61 0.95
N ILE A 28 18.96 19.99 0.04
CA ILE A 28 17.61 19.49 0.31
C ILE A 28 17.72 18.72 1.62
N SER A 29 17.17 19.28 2.71
CA SER A 29 17.51 18.79 4.04
C SER A 29 16.89 17.40 4.21
N GLU A 30 17.66 16.45 4.76
CA GLU A 30 17.21 15.08 5.05
C GLU A 30 15.95 15.06 5.95
N ILE A 31 15.77 16.14 6.73
CA ILE A 31 14.58 16.39 7.56
C ILE A 31 13.33 16.61 6.69
N SER A 32 13.42 17.45 5.64
CA SER A 32 12.32 17.68 4.71
C SER A 32 11.92 16.41 3.96
N ALA A 33 12.89 15.55 3.64
CA ALA A 33 12.64 14.28 2.96
C ALA A 33 11.95 13.24 3.86
N THR A 34 12.30 13.21 5.16
CA THR A 34 11.69 12.30 6.14
C THR A 34 10.26 12.69 6.49
N GLU A 35 9.99 13.99 6.66
CA GLU A 35 8.64 14.49 6.92
C GLU A 35 7.70 14.22 5.72
N ALA A 36 8.21 14.39 4.49
CA ALA A 36 7.48 14.04 3.28
C ALA A 36 7.19 12.53 3.16
N PHE A 37 8.10 11.66 3.63
CA PHE A 37 7.89 10.21 3.69
C PHE A 37 6.76 9.84 4.66
N ASN A 38 6.85 10.27 5.92
CA ASN A 38 5.84 9.96 6.94
C ASN A 38 4.46 10.53 6.58
N THR A 39 4.42 11.78 6.13
CA THR A 39 3.18 12.44 5.69
C THR A 39 2.57 11.72 4.49
N GLY A 40 3.39 11.26 3.54
CA GLY A 40 2.95 10.48 2.40
C GLY A 40 2.24 9.19 2.79
N ILE A 41 2.78 8.48 3.79
CA ILE A 41 2.23 7.21 4.31
C ILE A 41 0.98 7.47 5.15
N ASN A 42 1.00 8.44 6.07
CA ASN A 42 -0.13 8.75 6.93
C ASN A 42 -1.38 9.10 6.10
N ASN A 43 -1.21 9.95 5.08
CA ASN A 43 -2.30 10.34 4.18
C ASN A 43 -2.85 9.16 3.38
N ARG A 44 -1.99 8.20 3.01
CA ARG A 44 -2.38 7.02 2.22
C ARG A 44 -3.08 5.96 3.09
N ASP A 45 -2.56 5.72 4.28
CA ASP A 45 -2.97 4.61 5.16
C ASP A 45 -4.03 5.03 6.20
N GLY A 46 -4.40 6.32 6.24
CA GLY A 46 -5.48 6.83 7.08
C GLY A 46 -5.16 6.86 8.57
N GLU A 47 -3.89 7.06 8.93
CA GLU A 47 -3.40 7.07 10.31
C GLU A 47 -3.69 5.79 11.12
N ALA A 48 -3.96 4.67 10.43
CA ALA A 48 -4.29 3.39 11.04
C ALA A 48 -3.37 2.27 10.53
N CYS A 49 -3.25 1.21 11.33
CA CYS A 49 -2.58 0.00 10.89
C CYS A 49 -3.32 -0.63 9.70
N ILE A 50 -2.64 -0.81 8.57
CA ILE A 50 -3.25 -1.37 7.36
C ILE A 50 -3.76 -2.82 7.51
N VAL A 51 -3.35 -3.52 8.56
CA VAL A 51 -3.75 -4.91 8.84
C VAL A 51 -4.97 -4.95 9.76
N CYS A 52 -4.93 -4.29 10.92
CA CYS A 52 -5.98 -4.42 11.93
C CYS A 52 -6.80 -3.16 12.22
N GLY A 53 -6.48 -2.03 11.59
CA GLY A 53 -7.22 -0.77 11.76
C GLY A 53 -6.95 -0.04 13.07
N SER A 54 -6.06 -0.56 13.92
CA SER A 54 -5.64 0.15 15.15
C SER A 54 -4.95 1.45 14.79
N ASP A 55 -5.43 2.56 15.34
CA ASP A 55 -4.82 3.90 15.28
C ASP A 55 -3.85 4.16 16.46
N LEU A 56 -3.83 3.28 17.45
CA LEU A 56 -2.99 3.41 18.64
C LEU A 56 -1.51 3.10 18.32
N ASN A 57 -0.65 4.10 18.54
CA ASN A 57 0.82 4.00 18.43
C ASN A 57 1.28 3.37 17.11
N VAL A 58 0.66 3.77 15.99
CA VAL A 58 1.09 3.31 14.67
C VAL A 58 2.51 3.78 14.35
N GLU A 59 3.24 2.92 13.63
CA GLU A 59 4.66 3.05 13.32
C GLU A 59 4.87 2.94 11.81
N HIS A 60 5.79 3.74 11.27
CA HIS A 60 6.22 3.69 9.88
C HIS A 60 7.20 2.52 9.67
N ALA A 61 6.68 1.41 9.17
CA ALA A 61 7.49 0.25 8.78
C ALA A 61 8.06 0.43 7.37
N HIS A 62 9.25 -0.14 7.13
CA HIS A 62 9.85 -0.18 5.80
C HIS A 62 9.80 -1.61 5.26
N ILE A 63 9.32 -1.78 4.02
CA ILE A 63 9.23 -3.11 3.39
C ILE A 63 10.63 -3.65 3.08
N ILE A 64 11.48 -2.81 2.48
CA ILE A 64 12.93 -3.01 2.44
C ILE A 64 13.54 -2.18 3.57
N PRO A 65 14.20 -2.79 4.56
CA PRO A 65 14.71 -2.07 5.73
C PRO A 65 15.62 -0.89 5.35
N GLN A 66 15.52 0.21 6.10
CA GLN A 66 16.29 1.44 5.84
C GLN A 66 17.81 1.21 5.77
N VAL A 67 18.30 0.24 6.54
CA VAL A 67 19.73 -0.12 6.60
C VAL A 67 20.23 -0.82 5.33
N GLU A 68 19.33 -1.30 4.47
CA GLU A 68 19.65 -2.10 3.28
C GLU A 68 19.76 -1.28 2.00
N THR A 69 20.51 -0.18 2.05
CA THR A 69 20.73 0.72 0.90
C THR A 69 21.25 0.01 -0.36
N LYS A 70 22.13 -0.99 -0.19
CA LYS A 70 22.66 -1.79 -1.31
C LYS A 70 21.60 -2.66 -1.98
N VAL A 71 20.68 -3.24 -1.21
CA VAL A 71 19.58 -4.04 -1.76
C VAL A 71 18.64 -3.13 -2.55
N TRP A 72 18.31 -1.97 -1.99
CA TRP A 72 17.50 -0.97 -2.68
C TRP A 72 18.12 -0.55 -4.01
N GLU A 73 19.43 -0.31 -4.05
CA GLU A 73 20.15 0.02 -5.29
C GLU A 73 20.14 -1.10 -6.32
N ASP A 74 20.31 -2.35 -5.87
CA ASP A 74 20.24 -3.52 -6.75
C ASP A 74 18.84 -3.66 -7.37
N LEU A 75 17.78 -3.41 -6.59
CA LEU A 75 16.40 -3.40 -7.09
C LEU A 75 16.17 -2.30 -8.14
N ARG A 76 16.74 -1.10 -7.95
CA ARG A 76 16.71 -0.02 -8.97
C ARG A 76 17.44 -0.43 -10.24
N THR A 77 18.67 -0.93 -10.09
CA THR A 77 19.55 -1.31 -11.19
C THR A 77 18.92 -2.40 -12.06
N ARG A 78 18.32 -3.41 -11.41
CA ARG A 78 17.67 -4.55 -12.05
C ARG A 78 16.24 -4.28 -12.53
N GLY A 79 15.71 -3.07 -12.31
CA GLY A 79 14.36 -2.71 -12.75
C GLY A 79 13.24 -3.43 -12.01
N TRP A 80 13.47 -3.81 -10.75
CA TRP A 80 12.42 -4.28 -9.85
C TRP A 80 11.64 -3.12 -9.25
N ILE A 81 12.28 -1.96 -9.11
CA ILE A 81 11.64 -0.68 -8.81
C ILE A 81 12.12 0.37 -9.83
N PRO A 82 11.42 1.50 -9.99
CA PRO A 82 11.85 2.58 -10.86
C PRO A 82 13.26 3.06 -10.51
N ARG A 83 14.10 3.31 -11.52
CA ARG A 83 15.44 3.88 -11.32
C ARG A 83 15.41 5.25 -10.65
N THR A 84 14.33 5.99 -10.85
CA THR A 84 14.06 7.32 -10.28
C THR A 84 13.47 7.27 -8.86
N ALA A 85 13.23 6.08 -8.31
CA ALA A 85 12.76 5.95 -6.94
C ALA A 85 13.75 6.65 -5.98
N LYS A 86 13.20 7.29 -4.94
CA LYS A 86 13.98 7.99 -3.91
C LYS A 86 14.86 7.00 -3.14
N SER A 87 15.67 7.51 -2.20
CA SER A 87 16.44 6.62 -1.32
C SER A 87 15.52 5.70 -0.51
N VAL A 88 16.04 4.57 -0.04
CA VAL A 88 15.31 3.56 0.74
C VAL A 88 14.55 4.15 1.93
N ALA A 89 15.09 5.20 2.56
CA ALA A 89 14.54 5.85 3.75
C ALA A 89 13.51 6.96 3.44
N HIS A 90 13.43 7.45 2.20
CA HIS A 90 12.59 8.59 1.83
C HIS A 90 11.57 8.26 0.73
N GLU A 91 11.53 7.00 0.29
CA GLU A 91 10.56 6.53 -0.68
C GLU A 91 9.28 6.07 0.02
N ALA A 92 8.22 6.88 0.00
CA ALA A 92 6.94 6.53 0.64
C ALA A 92 6.36 5.21 0.09
N ARG A 93 6.71 4.87 -1.17
CA ARG A 93 6.36 3.59 -1.82
C ARG A 93 7.16 2.39 -1.27
N ASN A 94 8.05 2.60 -0.31
CA ASN A 94 8.73 1.58 0.51
C ASN A 94 8.14 1.45 1.93
N GLY A 95 7.17 2.30 2.30
CA GLY A 95 6.67 2.36 3.67
C GLY A 95 5.26 1.83 3.86
N LEU A 96 4.94 1.42 5.09
CA LEU A 96 3.63 0.97 5.56
C LEU A 96 3.34 1.57 6.94
N LEU A 97 2.08 1.80 7.26
CA LEU A 97 1.65 2.12 8.61
C LEU A 97 1.16 0.86 9.34
N LEU A 98 1.85 0.48 10.42
CA LEU A 98 1.57 -0.74 11.18
C LEU A 98 1.47 -0.43 12.68
N CYS A 99 0.61 -1.13 13.43
CA CYS A 99 0.68 -1.09 14.89
C CYS A 99 1.93 -1.86 15.38
N PRO A 100 2.39 -1.65 16.63
CA PRO A 100 3.66 -2.21 17.10
C PRO A 100 3.74 -3.75 17.01
N ASN A 101 2.59 -4.44 17.17
CA ASN A 101 2.53 -5.90 17.06
C ASN A 101 2.70 -6.38 15.60
N HIS A 102 2.04 -5.71 14.65
CA HIS A 102 2.15 -6.05 13.24
C HIS A 102 3.50 -5.63 12.66
N HIS A 103 4.06 -4.51 13.11
CA HIS A 103 5.40 -4.06 12.71
C HIS A 103 6.47 -5.07 13.18
N ARG A 104 6.50 -5.41 14.47
CA ARG A 104 7.42 -6.43 15.00
C ARG A 104 7.31 -7.75 14.27
N SER A 105 6.09 -8.17 13.95
CA SER A 105 5.85 -9.43 13.23
C SER A 105 6.28 -9.36 11.76
N PHE A 106 6.14 -8.20 11.13
CA PHE A 106 6.58 -7.96 9.75
C PHE A 106 8.10 -8.01 9.63
N ASP A 107 8.80 -7.32 10.55
CA ASP A 107 10.27 -7.31 10.64
C ASP A 107 10.83 -8.68 11.05
N GLY A 108 10.09 -9.40 11.90
CA GLY A 108 10.38 -10.77 12.28
C GLY A 108 10.22 -11.80 11.15
N LEU A 109 9.71 -11.37 9.98
CA LEU A 109 9.41 -12.22 8.83
C LEU A 109 8.35 -13.30 9.11
N ASN A 110 7.39 -12.99 9.99
CA ASN A 110 6.35 -13.94 10.42
C ASN A 110 5.23 -14.14 9.38
N TYR A 111 4.97 -13.11 8.57
CA TYR A 111 3.96 -13.09 7.52
C TYR A 111 4.48 -12.25 6.35
N TYR A 112 3.85 -12.37 5.19
CA TYR A 112 4.07 -11.45 4.06
C TYR A 112 2.74 -10.90 3.54
N ILE A 113 2.83 -9.85 2.74
CA ILE A 113 1.70 -9.28 1.99
C ILE A 113 1.93 -9.59 0.51
N ARG A 114 0.93 -10.16 -0.17
CA ARG A 114 0.98 -10.50 -1.61
C ARG A 114 0.06 -9.57 -2.40
N TRP A 115 0.57 -8.96 -3.47
CA TRP A 115 -0.27 -8.35 -4.50
C TRP A 115 -0.92 -9.43 -5.38
N ASP A 116 -2.24 -9.42 -5.50
CA ASP A 116 -2.98 -10.22 -6.49
C ASP A 116 -3.52 -9.30 -7.60
N PRO A 117 -3.01 -9.40 -8.84
CA PRO A 117 -3.42 -8.53 -9.94
C PRO A 117 -4.85 -8.81 -10.43
N GLU A 118 -5.36 -10.03 -10.27
CA GLU A 118 -6.70 -10.39 -10.73
C GLU A 118 -7.76 -9.86 -9.76
N LEU A 119 -7.51 -10.00 -8.46
CA LEU A 119 -8.37 -9.43 -7.41
C LEU A 119 -8.15 -7.94 -7.21
N ARG A 120 -7.03 -7.41 -7.72
CA ARG A 120 -6.52 -6.06 -7.47
C ARG A 120 -6.45 -5.74 -5.97
N LYS A 121 -5.95 -6.68 -5.17
CA LYS A 121 -5.89 -6.56 -3.70
C LYS A 121 -4.50 -6.93 -3.17
N TYR A 122 -4.15 -6.35 -2.03
CA TYR A 122 -2.99 -6.76 -1.22
C TYR A 122 -3.49 -7.71 -0.13
N ILE A 123 -2.92 -8.91 -0.05
CA ILE A 123 -3.46 -9.99 0.78
C ILE A 123 -2.46 -10.39 1.83
N PHE A 124 -2.91 -10.46 3.08
CA PHE A 124 -2.10 -10.87 4.21
C PHE A 124 -1.95 -12.39 4.24
N VAL A 125 -0.72 -12.89 4.32
CA VAL A 125 -0.43 -14.33 4.36
C VAL A 125 0.44 -14.66 5.57
N ASN A 126 -0.17 -15.26 6.60
CA ASN A 126 0.51 -15.86 7.74
C ASN A 126 1.29 -17.13 7.32
N HIS A 127 2.47 -16.98 6.73
CA HIS A 127 3.29 -18.08 6.24
C HIS A 127 3.95 -18.89 7.36
N TRP A 128 4.32 -18.24 8.49
CA TRP A 128 4.93 -18.94 9.62
C TRP A 128 3.96 -19.91 10.32
N GLN A 129 2.65 -19.82 10.04
CA GLN A 129 1.62 -20.71 10.63
C GLN A 129 1.56 -20.60 12.16
N VAL A 130 1.88 -19.43 12.71
CA VAL A 130 1.68 -19.20 14.15
C VAL A 130 0.19 -19.20 14.42
N LEU A 131 -0.22 -20.00 15.39
CA LEU A 131 -1.59 -20.06 15.90
C LEU A 131 -1.92 -18.90 16.86
N ASP A 132 -1.11 -17.84 16.87
CA ASP A 132 -1.44 -16.61 17.57
C ASP A 132 -2.70 -16.05 16.93
N VAL A 133 -3.76 -15.96 17.72
CA VAL A 133 -5.09 -15.55 17.28
C VAL A 133 -5.04 -14.20 16.54
N VAL A 134 -4.15 -13.30 16.96
CA VAL A 134 -4.03 -11.96 16.37
C VAL A 134 -3.47 -12.03 14.96
N VAL A 135 -2.51 -12.91 14.66
CA VAL A 135 -1.94 -13.04 13.31
C VAL A 135 -2.84 -13.92 12.42
N GLU A 136 -3.39 -14.99 13.00
CA GLU A 136 -4.16 -15.98 12.25
C GLU A 136 -5.50 -15.40 11.73
N MET A 137 -6.16 -14.53 12.50
CA MET A 137 -7.42 -13.91 12.08
C MET A 137 -7.31 -13.04 10.82
N HIS A 138 -6.10 -12.62 10.45
CA HIS A 138 -5.82 -11.81 9.26
C HIS A 138 -5.41 -12.65 8.05
N HIS A 139 -5.14 -13.94 8.21
CA HIS A 139 -4.71 -14.80 7.12
C HIS A 139 -5.75 -14.88 5.99
N GLY A 140 -5.33 -14.59 4.76
CA GLY A 140 -6.17 -14.64 3.57
C GLY A 140 -7.13 -13.47 3.42
N LYS A 141 -7.01 -12.43 4.25
CA LYS A 141 -7.79 -11.19 4.14
C LYS A 141 -7.00 -10.09 3.42
N ALA A 142 -7.70 -9.23 2.71
CA ALA A 142 -7.10 -8.10 2.02
C ALA A 142 -6.81 -6.94 2.97
N VAL A 143 -5.57 -6.45 3.00
CA VAL A 143 -5.16 -5.31 3.83
C VAL A 143 -5.65 -3.98 3.26
N SER A 144 -5.77 -2.96 4.10
CA SER A 144 -6.23 -1.63 3.73
C SER A 144 -5.15 -0.84 3.00
N LEU A 145 -4.88 -1.21 1.75
CA LEU A 145 -4.03 -0.49 0.82
C LEU A 145 -4.77 -0.25 -0.49
N ASN A 146 -4.88 1.01 -0.89
CA ASN A 146 -5.48 1.37 -2.18
C ASN A 146 -4.47 1.11 -3.32
N PRO A 147 -4.74 0.16 -4.24
CA PRO A 147 -3.81 -0.17 -5.32
C PRO A 147 -3.69 0.89 -6.42
N ASP A 148 -4.62 1.84 -6.45
CA ASP A 148 -4.65 2.96 -7.39
C ASP A 148 -4.03 4.24 -6.82
N ASP A 149 -3.64 4.24 -5.55
CA ASP A 149 -2.91 5.37 -4.96
C ASP A 149 -1.51 5.47 -5.57
N ILE A 150 -1.13 6.66 -6.01
CA ILE A 150 0.18 6.94 -6.63
C ILE A 150 1.36 6.72 -5.66
N ARG A 151 1.09 6.72 -4.35
CA ARG A 151 2.02 6.44 -3.25
C ARG A 151 1.85 5.03 -2.69
N SER A 152 0.98 4.19 -3.27
CA SER A 152 0.88 2.77 -2.92
C SER A 152 2.27 2.13 -2.94
N PRO A 153 2.58 1.18 -2.04
CA PRO A 153 3.86 0.53 -2.04
C PRO A 153 4.17 -0.12 -3.39
N PHE A 154 5.44 -0.16 -3.78
CA PHE A 154 5.83 -0.91 -4.96
C PHE A 154 5.44 -2.37 -4.79
N ARG A 155 4.76 -2.94 -5.78
CA ARG A 155 4.27 -4.32 -5.68
C ARG A 155 5.42 -5.34 -5.69
N SER A 156 6.55 -4.98 -6.31
CA SER A 156 7.75 -5.81 -6.40
C SER A 156 8.47 -6.03 -5.08
N ILE A 157 8.56 -5.01 -4.21
CA ILE A 157 9.26 -5.13 -2.92
C ILE A 157 8.52 -6.07 -1.96
N PHE A 158 7.21 -6.25 -2.14
CA PHE A 158 6.47 -7.31 -1.46
C PHE A 158 6.90 -8.72 -1.89
N LEU A 159 7.26 -8.95 -3.16
CA LEU A 159 7.81 -10.24 -3.58
C LEU A 159 9.17 -10.51 -2.92
N ILE A 160 10.00 -9.48 -2.79
CA ILE A 160 11.30 -9.59 -2.14
C ILE A 160 11.11 -9.90 -0.65
N HIS A 161 10.17 -9.23 0.02
CA HIS A 161 9.81 -9.53 1.40
C HIS A 161 9.28 -10.95 1.56
N GLU A 162 8.37 -11.39 0.69
CA GLU A 162 7.89 -12.77 0.69
C GLU A 162 9.01 -13.80 0.53
N ALA A 163 9.95 -13.58 -0.40
CA ALA A 163 11.09 -14.48 -0.59
C ALA A 163 11.91 -14.62 0.71
N ARG A 164 12.05 -13.53 1.47
CA ARG A 164 12.72 -13.55 2.79
C ARG A 164 11.92 -14.33 3.81
N VAL A 165 10.60 -14.13 3.88
CA VAL A 165 9.71 -14.87 4.78
C VAL A 165 9.78 -16.37 4.50
N ARG A 166 9.69 -16.77 3.23
CA ARG A 166 9.85 -18.18 2.82
C ARG A 166 11.24 -18.73 3.14
N GLY A 167 12.29 -17.94 2.88
CA GLY A 167 13.67 -18.31 3.22
C GLY A 167 13.92 -18.44 4.72
N ARG A 168 13.23 -17.65 5.55
CA ARG A 168 13.27 -17.73 7.01
C ARG A 168 12.57 -18.98 7.54
N HIS A 169 11.53 -19.44 6.85
CA HIS A 169 10.68 -20.57 7.22
C HIS A 169 10.64 -21.66 6.12
N PRO A 170 11.79 -22.23 5.72
CA PRO A 170 11.90 -23.05 4.50
C PRO A 170 11.14 -24.38 4.56
N PHE A 171 10.73 -24.81 5.76
CA PHE A 171 9.96 -26.04 5.97
C PHE A 171 8.45 -25.82 6.05
N MET A 172 8.00 -24.56 5.97
CA MET A 172 6.57 -24.25 5.93
C MET A 172 6.05 -24.33 4.50
N GLY A 173 4.98 -25.10 4.32
CA GLY A 173 4.27 -25.18 3.05
C GLY A 173 3.45 -23.93 2.75
N ASP A 174 3.04 -23.80 1.48
CA ASP A 174 2.04 -22.82 1.09
C ASP A 174 0.70 -23.08 1.79
N ARG A 175 0.02 -22.00 2.16
CA ARG A 175 -1.25 -22.09 2.88
C ARG A 175 -2.42 -21.76 1.95
N PRO A 176 -3.50 -22.56 1.98
CA PRO A 176 -4.72 -22.22 1.27
C PRO A 176 -5.43 -21.04 1.95
N LEU A 177 -5.96 -20.15 1.14
CA LEU A 177 -6.78 -19.01 1.50
C LEU A 177 -8.23 -19.32 1.12
N SER A 178 -9.18 -18.88 1.94
CA SER A 178 -10.60 -19.02 1.60
C SER A 178 -10.95 -18.14 0.39
N ALA A 179 -11.74 -18.67 -0.53
CA ALA A 179 -12.34 -17.89 -1.62
C ALA A 179 -13.85 -17.68 -1.35
N PRO A 180 -14.38 -16.46 -1.51
CA PRO A 180 -13.70 -15.24 -1.95
C PRO A 180 -12.78 -14.65 -0.88
N VAL A 181 -11.77 -13.87 -1.33
CA VAL A 181 -10.91 -13.07 -0.45
C VAL A 181 -11.72 -11.92 0.13
N ASN A 182 -11.93 -11.96 1.44
CA ASN A 182 -12.62 -10.92 2.19
C ASN A 182 -11.67 -9.77 2.53
N ASP A 183 -12.22 -8.56 2.66
CA ASP A 183 -11.49 -7.43 3.24
C ASP A 183 -11.35 -7.62 4.76
N GLN A 184 -10.46 -6.84 5.39
CA GLN A 184 -10.39 -6.85 6.85
C GLN A 184 -11.70 -6.32 7.46
N ASP A 185 -12.14 -6.94 8.54
CA ASP A 185 -13.45 -6.67 9.15
C ASP A 185 -13.62 -5.19 9.51
N TRP A 186 -12.54 -4.52 9.92
CA TRP A 186 -12.53 -3.11 10.29
C TRP A 186 -12.72 -2.15 9.12
N MET A 187 -12.43 -2.56 7.87
CA MET A 187 -12.60 -1.71 6.68
C MET A 187 -14.08 -1.42 6.36
N HIS A 188 -14.99 -2.22 6.90
CA HIS A 188 -16.43 -2.04 6.75
C HIS A 188 -17.11 -1.58 8.05
N ALA A 189 -16.36 -1.46 9.14
CA ALA A 189 -16.91 -0.93 10.37
C ALA A 189 -17.27 0.55 10.10
N PRO A 190 -18.53 0.97 10.37
CA PRO A 190 -18.84 2.38 10.32
C PRO A 190 -17.92 3.09 11.32
N ALA A 191 -17.43 4.28 10.98
CA ALA A 191 -16.48 5.10 11.75
C ALA A 191 -17.06 5.60 13.10
N ILE A 192 -17.69 4.71 13.83
CA ILE A 192 -18.35 4.91 15.11
C ILE A 192 -17.33 4.39 16.12
N LEU A 193 -16.65 5.34 16.77
CA LEU A 193 -15.66 5.19 17.84
C LEU A 193 -14.19 5.11 17.41
N SER A 194 -13.67 6.18 16.80
CA SER A 194 -12.35 6.66 17.23
C SER A 194 -12.58 7.57 18.44
N PRO A 195 -12.31 7.14 19.69
CA PRO A 195 -12.21 8.08 20.79
C PRO A 195 -10.95 8.90 20.55
N SER A 196 -11.11 10.06 19.91
CA SER A 196 -10.16 11.15 19.96
C SER A 196 -9.94 11.51 21.42
N SER A 197 -8.98 10.81 22.05
CA SER A 197 -8.64 11.02 23.44
C SER A 197 -7.57 12.09 23.47
N ASN A 198 -8.06 13.33 23.46
CA ASN A 198 -7.41 14.44 24.13
C ASN A 198 -6.67 13.95 25.38
N ARG A 199 -5.34 13.99 25.37
CA ARG A 199 -4.54 13.96 26.60
C ARG A 199 -3.55 15.11 26.58
N GLY A 200 -4.07 16.27 26.95
CA GLY A 200 -3.32 17.22 27.77
C GLY A 200 -3.13 16.66 29.20
N PRO A 201 -2.16 17.18 29.97
CA PRO A 201 -1.52 16.44 31.04
C PRO A 201 -2.29 16.48 32.37
N ALA A 202 -2.11 15.40 33.14
CA ALA A 202 -2.12 15.30 34.60
C ALA A 202 -3.24 16.00 35.41
N GLY A 203 -4.10 15.19 36.02
CA GLY A 203 -4.98 15.58 37.13
C GLY A 203 -5.55 14.34 37.83
N GLN A 204 -5.23 14.19 39.10
CA GLN A 204 -5.57 13.10 40.04
C GLN A 204 -7.08 12.91 40.30
N LEU A 205 -7.38 11.82 41.03
CA LEU A 205 -8.58 11.48 41.85
C LEU A 205 -9.51 10.43 41.21
N GLU A 206 -10.03 9.40 41.88
CA GLU A 206 -9.79 8.71 43.16
C GLU A 206 -10.52 7.35 43.09
N GLU A 207 -10.16 6.43 43.98
CA GLU A 207 -10.66 5.05 44.12
C GLU A 207 -12.15 4.93 44.52
N GLY A 208 -12.79 3.81 44.17
CA GLY A 208 -14.02 3.33 44.83
C GLY A 208 -14.81 2.27 44.05
N GLY A 209 -14.64 0.97 44.36
CA GLY A 209 -15.52 -0.13 43.92
C GLY A 209 -16.74 -0.34 44.85
N PRO A 210 -17.30 -1.56 44.98
CA PRO A 210 -17.99 -2.41 43.98
C PRO A 210 -19.38 -2.93 44.48
N SER A 211 -20.27 -3.45 43.59
CA SER A 211 -21.29 -4.47 43.97
C SER A 211 -22.09 -5.08 42.79
N HIS A 212 -22.13 -6.42 42.76
CA HIS A 212 -22.94 -7.39 41.97
C HIS A 212 -24.27 -7.78 42.71
N PRO A 213 -25.20 -8.69 42.27
CA PRO A 213 -25.70 -9.19 40.96
C PRO A 213 -27.29 -9.34 40.92
N PRO A 214 -28.00 -10.36 40.31
CA PRO A 214 -29.06 -10.24 39.25
C PRO A 214 -30.47 -10.88 39.61
N PRO A 215 -31.23 -11.58 38.71
CA PRO A 215 -32.25 -11.22 37.68
C PRO A 215 -33.70 -11.72 38.03
N PRO A 216 -34.73 -11.83 37.13
CA PRO A 216 -34.86 -13.01 36.23
C PRO A 216 -35.64 -12.85 34.88
N GLN A 217 -35.40 -13.87 34.05
CA GLN A 217 -36.03 -14.46 32.85
C GLN A 217 -37.49 -14.13 32.45
N ALA A 218 -37.75 -14.13 31.14
CA ALA A 218 -38.82 -14.96 30.55
C ALA A 218 -38.62 -15.25 29.04
N SER A 219 -38.87 -16.51 28.74
CA SER A 219 -38.83 -17.30 27.51
C SER A 219 -39.83 -16.89 26.42
N GLY A 220 -39.54 -17.25 25.16
CA GLY A 220 -40.55 -17.29 24.08
C GLY A 220 -40.00 -17.92 22.79
N SER A 221 -40.38 -19.17 22.53
CA SER A 221 -39.93 -20.04 21.43
C SER A 221 -40.68 -19.85 20.10
N SER A 222 -40.13 -20.49 19.06
CA SER A 222 -40.81 -21.13 17.90
C SER A 222 -41.13 -20.22 16.68
N ASN A 223 -41.12 -20.63 15.40
CA ASN A 223 -40.57 -21.74 14.61
C ASN A 223 -40.92 -21.46 13.11
N GLN A 224 -40.36 -22.24 12.17
CA GLN A 224 -40.75 -22.42 10.72
C GLN A 224 -40.32 -21.33 9.73
N GLN A 225 -39.73 -21.53 8.54
CA GLN A 225 -39.60 -22.57 7.47
C GLN A 225 -40.18 -22.06 6.13
N GLY A 226 -39.44 -22.28 5.03
CA GLY A 226 -39.86 -22.16 3.61
C GLY A 226 -39.35 -20.89 2.92
N GLY A 227 -38.79 -20.87 1.70
CA GLY A 227 -38.57 -21.88 0.66
C GLY A 227 -38.08 -21.16 -0.63
N SER A 228 -37.05 -21.74 -1.26
CA SER A 228 -36.61 -21.74 -2.68
C SER A 228 -37.01 -20.66 -3.71
N THR A 229 -35.96 -20.04 -4.30
CA THR A 229 -35.55 -19.99 -5.74
C THR A 229 -36.36 -19.21 -6.81
N GLN A 230 -35.73 -18.19 -7.44
CA GLN A 230 -35.34 -18.11 -8.88
C GLN A 230 -34.78 -16.71 -9.23
N GLN A 231 -33.50 -16.63 -9.61
CA GLN A 231 -32.99 -16.46 -10.99
C GLN A 231 -33.26 -15.09 -11.64
N GLY A 232 -32.21 -14.25 -11.67
CA GLY A 232 -32.06 -13.13 -12.58
C GLY A 232 -30.62 -13.13 -13.11
N GLY A 233 -30.42 -13.72 -14.28
CA GLY A 233 -29.12 -13.76 -14.96
C GLY A 233 -28.81 -12.43 -15.63
N SER A 234 -27.65 -11.86 -15.33
CA SER A 234 -27.01 -10.83 -16.17
C SER A 234 -25.75 -11.42 -16.78
N THR A 235 -25.83 -11.69 -18.08
CA THR A 235 -24.74 -12.10 -18.94
C THR A 235 -23.64 -11.03 -18.96
N GLN A 236 -22.52 -11.26 -18.28
CA GLN A 236 -21.30 -10.48 -18.54
C GLN A 236 -20.63 -11.03 -19.80
N GLN A 237 -20.62 -10.21 -20.84
CA GLN A 237 -19.87 -10.45 -22.07
C GLN A 237 -18.37 -10.46 -21.74
N GLY A 238 -17.75 -11.63 -21.95
CA GLY A 238 -16.31 -11.82 -21.79
C GLY A 238 -15.54 -11.08 -22.87
N GLY A 239 -14.86 -10.00 -22.47
CA GLY A 239 -13.60 -9.64 -23.08
C GLY A 239 -12.51 -10.63 -22.65
N PRO A 240 -11.41 -10.79 -23.40
CA PRO A 240 -10.30 -11.64 -22.98
C PRO A 240 -9.65 -11.01 -21.74
N GLN A 241 -10.05 -11.46 -20.54
CA GLN A 241 -9.22 -11.24 -19.37
C GLN A 241 -7.98 -12.10 -19.54
N LEU A 242 -6.84 -11.44 -19.71
CA LEU A 242 -5.54 -12.04 -19.46
C LEU A 242 -5.57 -12.56 -18.03
N ARG A 243 -5.72 -13.87 -17.86
CA ARG A 243 -5.52 -14.51 -16.56
C ARG A 243 -4.04 -14.40 -16.25
N TYR A 244 -3.70 -13.58 -15.27
CA TYR A 244 -2.34 -13.49 -14.79
C TYR A 244 -2.16 -14.65 -13.82
N ASP A 245 -1.66 -15.77 -14.33
CA ASP A 245 -1.32 -16.91 -13.49
C ASP A 245 -0.09 -16.54 -12.64
N VAL A 246 -0.32 -16.21 -11.36
CA VAL A 246 0.60 -15.45 -10.47
C VAL A 246 1.06 -16.33 -9.30
N GLY A 247 1.62 -17.50 -9.63
CA GLY A 247 1.80 -18.58 -8.65
C GLY A 247 0.48 -18.97 -7.97
N ARG A 248 -0.65 -18.69 -8.62
CA ARG A 248 -1.98 -18.85 -8.04
C ARG A 248 -2.50 -20.23 -8.44
N VAL A 249 -2.79 -21.05 -7.45
CA VAL A 249 -3.50 -22.32 -7.66
C VAL A 249 -4.89 -22.16 -7.08
N GLU A 250 -5.91 -22.36 -7.91
CA GLU A 250 -7.31 -22.30 -7.50
C GLU A 250 -7.88 -23.70 -7.34
N GLY A 251 -8.64 -23.91 -6.27
CA GLY A 251 -9.47 -25.08 -6.10
C GLY A 251 -10.89 -24.71 -5.68
N PRO A 252 -11.80 -25.69 -5.55
CA PRO A 252 -13.16 -25.43 -5.11
C PRO A 252 -13.17 -24.77 -3.72
N GLY A 253 -13.44 -23.46 -3.67
CA GLY A 253 -13.55 -22.67 -2.44
C GLY A 253 -12.23 -22.13 -1.87
N TRP A 254 -11.10 -22.26 -2.56
CA TRP A 254 -9.81 -21.76 -2.06
C TRP A 254 -8.84 -21.28 -3.13
N ILE A 255 -7.91 -20.43 -2.71
CA ILE A 255 -6.78 -19.90 -3.49
C ILE A 255 -5.48 -20.21 -2.75
N MET A 256 -4.41 -20.61 -3.43
CA MET A 256 -3.09 -20.79 -2.82
C MET A 256 -2.05 -20.00 -3.60
N TYR A 257 -1.27 -19.20 -2.89
CA TYR A 257 -0.12 -18.49 -3.46
C TYR A 257 1.15 -19.31 -3.29
N THR A 258 1.64 -19.86 -4.39
CA THR A 258 2.91 -20.55 -4.48
C THR A 258 4.07 -19.57 -4.61
N ASN A 259 5.29 -20.08 -4.43
CA ASN A 259 6.51 -19.30 -4.60
C ASN A 259 6.69 -18.87 -6.07
N PRO A 260 6.59 -17.56 -6.40
CA PRO A 260 6.67 -17.10 -7.78
C PRO A 260 8.10 -17.23 -8.32
N PHE A 261 9.13 -17.27 -7.47
CA PHE A 261 10.52 -17.46 -7.91
C PHE A 261 10.80 -18.89 -8.39
N ALA A 262 9.90 -19.85 -8.12
CA ALA A 262 9.99 -21.20 -8.67
C ALA A 262 9.43 -21.30 -10.10
N ASP A 263 8.78 -20.25 -10.61
CA ASP A 263 8.12 -20.23 -11.92
C ASP A 263 8.39 -18.91 -12.65
N LEU A 264 9.43 -18.90 -13.50
CA LEU A 264 9.91 -17.71 -14.20
C LEU A 264 8.83 -17.01 -15.07
N PRO A 265 8.03 -17.73 -15.88
CA PRO A 265 6.90 -17.12 -16.58
C PRO A 265 5.94 -16.37 -15.67
N LYS A 266 5.55 -16.96 -14.53
CA LYS A 266 4.63 -16.31 -13.58
C LYS A 266 5.28 -15.11 -12.89
N LEU A 267 6.57 -15.20 -12.58
CA LEU A 267 7.34 -14.09 -12.05
C LEU A 267 7.40 -12.90 -13.02
N ASN A 268 7.63 -13.16 -14.31
CA ASN A 268 7.69 -12.11 -15.33
C ASN A 268 6.34 -11.40 -15.47
N ASN A 269 5.23 -12.17 -15.52
CA ASN A 269 3.88 -11.59 -15.57
C ASN A 269 3.59 -10.68 -14.36
N LEU A 270 4.04 -11.08 -13.17
CA LEU A 270 3.96 -10.25 -11.97
C LEU A 270 4.76 -8.96 -12.14
N VAL A 271 6.02 -9.04 -12.57
CA VAL A 271 6.89 -7.89 -12.78
C VAL A 271 6.29 -6.91 -13.79
N ASP A 272 5.72 -7.41 -14.89
CA ASP A 272 5.03 -6.57 -15.89
C ASP A 272 3.83 -5.85 -15.28
N SER A 273 3.04 -6.55 -14.46
CA SER A 273 1.91 -5.95 -13.73
C SER A 273 2.35 -4.84 -12.76
N PHE A 274 3.59 -4.89 -12.26
CA PHE A 274 4.13 -3.87 -11.36
C PHE A 274 4.53 -2.63 -12.13
N ARG A 275 5.14 -2.80 -13.31
CA ARG A 275 5.55 -1.69 -14.19
C ARG A 275 4.36 -0.93 -14.76
N ALA A 276 3.24 -1.61 -14.96
CA ALA A 276 1.98 -0.99 -15.40
C ALA A 276 1.26 -0.19 -14.29
N ALA A 277 1.69 -0.29 -13.03
CA ALA A 277 0.96 0.26 -11.90
C ALA A 277 1.07 1.81 -11.82
N PRO A 278 0.03 2.51 -11.31
CA PRO A 278 0.04 3.98 -11.20
C PRO A 278 1.22 4.52 -10.38
N ASN A 279 1.58 3.85 -9.29
CA ASN A 279 2.69 4.23 -8.42
C ASN A 279 4.06 4.11 -9.10
N TRP A 280 4.22 3.19 -10.06
CA TRP A 280 5.42 3.11 -10.89
C TRP A 280 5.55 4.37 -11.76
N LYS A 281 4.49 4.72 -12.49
CA LYS A 281 4.46 5.91 -13.35
C LYS A 281 4.69 7.19 -12.54
N ALA A 282 4.03 7.32 -11.39
CA ALA A 282 4.22 8.44 -10.49
C ALA A 282 5.69 8.58 -10.04
N SER A 283 6.35 7.48 -9.67
CA SER A 283 7.79 7.50 -9.34
C SER A 283 8.67 7.99 -10.48
N VAL A 284 8.37 7.60 -11.71
CA VAL A 284 9.13 8.01 -12.89
C VAL A 284 9.00 9.51 -13.11
N VAL A 285 7.77 10.04 -12.99
CA VAL A 285 7.48 11.47 -13.11
C VAL A 285 8.13 12.26 -11.96
N GLU A 286 7.94 11.84 -10.71
CA GLU A 286 8.45 12.56 -9.52
C GLU A 286 9.98 12.63 -9.47
N GLY A 287 10.67 11.56 -9.88
CA GLY A 287 12.14 11.51 -9.86
C GLY A 287 12.79 11.81 -11.22
N GLY A 288 12.01 12.22 -12.23
CA GLY A 288 12.53 12.71 -13.49
C GLY A 288 13.26 14.05 -13.28
N GLY A 289 14.35 14.27 -14.02
CA GLY A 289 14.89 15.62 -14.16
C GLY A 289 13.85 16.50 -14.86
N TRP A 290 13.68 17.73 -14.40
CA TRP A 290 12.78 18.74 -14.98
C TRP A 290 13.55 19.96 -15.51
N ASP A 291 14.82 19.74 -15.82
CA ASP A 291 15.69 20.68 -16.51
C ASP A 291 15.30 20.81 -17.99
N GLY A 292 15.33 22.04 -18.51
CA GLY A 292 14.99 22.33 -19.91
C GLY A 292 13.85 23.33 -20.05
N THR A 293 13.33 23.45 -21.27
CA THR A 293 12.22 24.35 -21.60
C THR A 293 10.87 23.79 -21.12
N ALA A 294 9.85 24.64 -21.08
CA ALA A 294 8.50 24.22 -20.74
C ALA A 294 7.97 23.16 -21.72
N GLU A 295 8.27 23.32 -23.01
CA GLU A 295 7.87 22.38 -24.06
C GLU A 295 8.57 21.02 -23.91
N GLU A 296 9.87 21.03 -23.56
CA GLU A 296 10.64 19.81 -23.28
C GLU A 296 10.07 19.07 -22.07
N ASN A 297 9.73 19.78 -21.01
CA ASN A 297 9.12 19.21 -19.80
C ASN A 297 7.71 18.66 -20.08
N VAL A 298 6.88 19.36 -20.89
CA VAL A 298 5.56 18.86 -21.32
C VAL A 298 5.72 17.59 -22.15
N ALA A 299 6.67 17.55 -23.09
CA ALA A 299 6.94 16.36 -23.89
C ALA A 299 7.41 15.18 -23.02
N ARG A 300 8.29 15.45 -22.04
CA ARG A 300 8.81 14.46 -21.08
C ARG A 300 7.73 13.91 -20.15
N TYR A 301 6.80 14.75 -19.72
CA TYR A 301 5.62 14.33 -18.95
C TYR A 301 4.70 13.44 -19.79
N LEU A 302 4.35 13.89 -21.00
CA LEU A 302 3.47 13.15 -21.89
C LEU A 302 4.05 11.79 -22.28
N SER A 303 5.36 11.70 -22.51
CA SER A 303 6.02 10.42 -22.78
C SER A 303 6.00 9.50 -21.56
N SER A 304 6.25 10.02 -20.35
CA SER A 304 6.24 9.21 -19.12
C SER A 304 4.85 8.67 -18.75
N VAL A 305 3.80 9.44 -19.04
CA VAL A 305 2.40 9.03 -18.77
C VAL A 305 1.88 8.08 -19.85
N LYS A 306 2.21 8.34 -21.12
CA LYS A 306 1.76 7.56 -22.29
C LYS A 306 2.66 6.37 -22.64
N ALA A 307 3.85 6.26 -22.05
CA ALA A 307 4.67 5.06 -22.20
C ALA A 307 3.89 3.87 -21.64
N ASP A 308 3.44 3.00 -22.54
CA ASP A 308 3.16 1.62 -22.22
C ASP A 308 4.48 0.97 -21.77
N PRO A 309 4.44 0.04 -20.80
CA PRO A 309 5.64 -0.64 -20.33
C PRO A 309 6.08 -1.65 -21.40
N ALA A 310 6.72 -1.17 -22.45
CA ALA A 310 7.42 -1.98 -23.44
C ALA A 310 8.90 -1.59 -23.39
N GLY A 311 9.65 -2.43 -22.67
CA GLY A 311 11.09 -2.33 -22.42
C GLY A 311 11.52 -3.37 -21.40
#